data_AF-A0AAN6RS62-F1
#
_entry.id   AF-A0AAN6RS62-F1
#
_cell.length_a   1.000
_cell.length_b   1.000
_cell.length_c   1.000
_cell.angle_alpha   90.00
_cell.angle_beta   90.00
_cell.angle_gamma   90.00
#
_symmetry.space_group_name_H-M   'P 1'
#
loop_
_entity.id
_entity.type
_entity.pdbx_description
1 polymer ?
#
loop_
_entity_poly.entity_id
_entity_poly.type
_entity_poly.pdbx_seq_one_letter_code
_entity_poly.pdbx_strand_id
1 'polypeptide(L)'
;MPQQRLGWTEVKVKGKGRQHQPWRPPPPRRVVKRRRDDDDETADDSSQGSRRRKTFQSKSPPAPIEGLPTEILEPIIFMSQNLNFLRSSLRIGYRFSSASFLTELCITAFAPTWAMWFGYHQDEIHPDHAYLLDPTRVQGNPDFQSAVLACSWASTSILLEAQQRWYRRHGGPGRLWEYVVDHPEHRLGPPETPFRPTTDVTALFEKDWQDFKRRCVDFFSRTNPVDGAPIAGLRLTPARESLLDADFVELQPSTTIPKRLIVGPFNWETARILFWVSRGGGRLLHGHTWEMTWRGYDHITNLADPQLALVLALLLHRLRAFEHWPRFLIARGLQHASSQIRHSQRPAIQELGWGLSELLDPNSNYRLIPETAFFSG
;
A
#
# COMPACT_ATOMS: atom_id res chain seq x y z
N MET A 1 -68.57 3.71 50.44
CA MET A 1 -67.23 3.95 49.84
C MET A 1 -67.22 3.30 48.46
N PRO A 2 -67.38 4.07 47.37
CA PRO A 2 -67.56 3.51 46.03
C PRO A 2 -66.20 3.21 45.35
N GLN A 3 -66.06 2.00 44.82
CA GLN A 3 -64.99 1.59 43.91
C GLN A 3 -65.19 2.27 42.55
N GLN A 4 -64.31 3.21 42.20
CA GLN A 4 -64.23 3.78 40.85
C GLN A 4 -63.45 2.83 39.93
N ARG A 5 -64.13 2.35 38.88
CA ARG A 5 -63.53 1.65 37.74
C ARG A 5 -62.90 2.69 36.81
N LEU A 6 -61.59 2.59 36.58
CA LEU A 6 -60.90 3.32 35.52
C LEU A 6 -61.28 2.73 34.16
N GLY A 7 -62.05 3.49 33.39
CA GLY A 7 -62.33 3.22 31.98
C GLY A 7 -61.15 3.65 31.13
N TRP A 8 -60.58 2.71 30.37
CA TRP A 8 -59.61 3.00 29.33
C TRP A 8 -60.36 3.39 28.06
N THR A 9 -60.12 4.60 27.54
CA THR A 9 -60.59 5.05 26.23
C THR A 9 -59.74 4.46 25.12
N GLU A 10 -60.36 3.69 24.22
CA GLU A 10 -59.72 3.19 23.00
C GLU A 10 -59.43 4.33 22.02
N VAL A 11 -58.16 4.46 21.64
CA VAL A 11 -57.71 5.37 20.57
C VAL A 11 -57.97 4.69 19.22
N LYS A 12 -58.99 5.16 18.50
CA LYS A 12 -59.27 4.75 17.11
C LYS A 12 -58.20 5.31 16.16
N VAL A 13 -57.21 4.48 15.80
CA VAL A 13 -56.26 4.78 14.73
C VAL A 13 -56.94 4.52 13.37
N LYS A 14 -57.21 5.59 12.63
CA LYS A 14 -57.81 5.56 11.29
C LYS A 14 -56.74 5.16 10.26
N GLY A 15 -56.50 3.86 10.10
CA GLY A 15 -55.65 3.33 9.04
C GLY A 15 -56.27 3.57 7.66
N LYS A 16 -55.61 4.39 6.82
CA LYS A 16 -55.92 4.47 5.37
C LYS A 16 -55.52 3.14 4.74
N GLY A 17 -56.51 2.27 4.51
CA GLY A 17 -56.34 1.02 3.77
C GLY A 17 -55.81 1.29 2.38
N ARG A 18 -54.55 0.92 2.12
CA ARG A 18 -54.08 0.70 0.76
C ARG A 18 -54.69 -0.61 0.28
N GLN A 19 -55.43 -0.54 -0.83
CA GLN A 19 -55.94 -1.70 -1.53
C GLN A 19 -54.81 -2.71 -1.78
N HIS A 20 -55.02 -3.97 -1.41
CA HIS A 20 -54.16 -5.08 -1.77
C HIS A 20 -54.07 -5.17 -3.29
N GLN A 21 -52.94 -4.75 -3.87
CA GLN A 21 -52.62 -5.13 -5.24
C GLN A 21 -52.08 -6.56 -5.23
N PRO A 22 -52.63 -7.48 -6.05
CA PRO A 22 -52.07 -8.81 -6.20
C PRO A 22 -50.66 -8.71 -6.78
N TRP A 23 -49.74 -9.45 -6.16
CA TRP A 23 -48.33 -9.50 -6.57
C TRP A 23 -48.23 -9.90 -8.04
N ARG A 24 -47.54 -9.07 -8.85
CA ARG A 24 -47.14 -9.40 -10.22
C ARG A 24 -45.62 -9.60 -10.24
N PRO A 25 -45.09 -10.68 -10.84
CA PRO A 25 -43.65 -10.81 -11.03
C PRO A 25 -43.13 -9.68 -11.95
N PRO A 26 -41.90 -9.19 -11.70
CA PRO A 26 -41.29 -8.16 -12.54
C PRO A 26 -41.11 -8.70 -13.98
N PRO A 27 -41.34 -7.88 -15.02
CA PRO A 27 -41.15 -8.32 -16.39
C PRO A 27 -39.67 -8.68 -16.62
N PRO A 28 -39.36 -9.72 -17.41
CA PRO A 28 -37.99 -10.10 -17.71
C PRO A 28 -37.27 -8.90 -18.35
N ARG A 29 -36.15 -8.50 -17.74
CA ARG A 29 -35.24 -7.47 -18.27
C ARG A 29 -34.88 -7.83 -19.71
N ARG A 30 -35.32 -7.00 -20.67
CA ARG A 30 -34.77 -7.01 -22.03
C ARG A 30 -33.26 -6.78 -21.92
N VAL A 31 -32.49 -7.84 -22.10
CA VAL A 31 -31.04 -7.79 -22.30
C VAL A 31 -30.82 -6.98 -23.57
N VAL A 32 -30.43 -5.72 -23.42
CA VAL A 32 -29.95 -4.91 -24.53
C VAL A 32 -28.62 -5.52 -24.95
N LYS A 33 -28.69 -6.38 -25.97
CA LYS A 33 -27.56 -6.96 -26.69
C LYS A 33 -26.78 -5.79 -27.30
N ARG A 34 -25.75 -5.30 -26.60
CA ARG A 34 -24.74 -4.42 -27.17
C ARG A 34 -24.11 -5.18 -28.33
N ARG A 35 -24.43 -4.77 -29.55
CA ARG A 35 -23.72 -5.21 -30.75
C ARG A 35 -22.25 -4.81 -30.57
N ARG A 36 -21.38 -5.82 -30.62
CA ARG A 36 -20.01 -5.66 -31.08
C ARG A 36 -20.14 -5.33 -32.56
N ASP A 37 -19.75 -4.11 -32.92
CA ASP A 37 -19.32 -3.82 -34.28
C ASP A 37 -17.79 -3.87 -34.21
N ASP A 38 -17.26 -5.04 -34.60
CA ASP A 38 -15.95 -5.14 -35.20
C ASP A 38 -16.16 -4.80 -36.68
N ASP A 39 -15.44 -3.80 -37.20
CA ASP A 39 -14.65 -3.90 -38.43
C ASP A 39 -14.15 -2.53 -38.92
N ASP A 40 -12.92 -2.61 -39.42
CA ASP A 40 -12.17 -1.75 -40.33
C ASP A 40 -11.35 -0.53 -39.87
N GLU A 41 -10.04 -0.74 -40.01
CA GLU A 41 -8.97 0.22 -40.19
C GLU A 41 -9.22 1.12 -41.40
N THR A 42 -8.99 2.43 -41.28
CA THR A 42 -8.04 3.18 -42.12
C THR A 42 -7.94 4.66 -41.71
N ALA A 43 -6.67 5.09 -41.58
CA ALA A 43 -6.10 6.40 -41.89
C ALA A 43 -6.63 7.72 -41.27
N ASP A 44 -5.67 8.44 -40.66
CA ASP A 44 -5.46 9.89 -40.61
C ASP A 44 -6.69 10.81 -40.58
N ASP A 45 -6.89 11.50 -39.45
CA ASP A 45 -6.89 12.97 -39.46
C ASP A 45 -6.63 13.57 -38.08
N SER A 46 -5.68 14.49 -38.08
CA SER A 46 -5.38 15.45 -37.03
C SER A 46 -6.59 16.30 -36.63
N SER A 47 -7.09 16.15 -35.40
CA SER A 47 -7.75 17.28 -34.73
C SER A 47 -7.79 17.14 -33.20
N GLN A 48 -7.35 18.21 -32.55
CA GLN A 48 -7.39 18.45 -31.12
C GLN A 48 -8.83 18.40 -30.59
N GLY A 49 -9.24 17.25 -30.07
CA GLY A 49 -10.50 17.08 -29.35
C GLY A 49 -10.31 17.21 -27.84
N SER A 50 -10.40 18.44 -27.31
CA SER A 50 -10.58 18.70 -25.88
C SER A 50 -11.68 17.80 -25.31
N ARG A 51 -11.30 16.78 -24.53
CA ARG A 51 -12.23 15.94 -23.78
C ARG A 51 -12.97 16.82 -22.78
N ARG A 52 -14.10 17.39 -23.19
CA ARG A 52 -15.06 18.08 -22.31
C ARG A 52 -15.40 17.15 -21.15
N ARG A 53 -14.89 17.48 -19.97
CA ARG A 53 -15.26 16.87 -18.69
C ARG A 53 -16.79 16.91 -18.60
N LYS A 54 -17.43 15.75 -18.71
CA LYS A 54 -18.88 15.61 -18.52
C LYS A 54 -19.21 16.10 -17.12
N THR A 55 -19.80 17.27 -17.02
CA THR A 55 -20.25 17.86 -15.76
C THR A 55 -21.30 16.93 -15.17
N PHE A 56 -21.00 16.36 -14.00
CA PHE A 56 -21.90 15.47 -13.29
C PHE A 56 -23.07 16.28 -12.74
N GLN A 57 -24.09 16.52 -13.57
CA GLN A 57 -25.32 17.16 -13.13
C GLN A 57 -26.16 16.15 -12.33
N SER A 58 -25.85 16.00 -11.05
CA SER A 58 -26.77 15.33 -10.14
C SER A 58 -28.01 16.21 -9.95
N LYS A 59 -29.19 15.62 -10.13
CA LYS A 59 -30.50 16.30 -10.06
C LYS A 59 -30.88 16.81 -8.67
N SER A 60 -30.07 16.50 -7.65
CA SER A 60 -30.32 16.92 -6.26
C SER A 60 -29.61 18.22 -5.93
N PRO A 61 -30.26 19.15 -5.21
CA PRO A 61 -29.61 20.37 -4.74
C PRO A 61 -28.41 20.02 -3.84
N PRO A 62 -27.32 20.81 -3.89
CA PRO A 62 -26.17 20.59 -3.02
C PRO A 62 -26.55 20.65 -1.56
N ALA A 63 -25.98 19.75 -0.77
CA ALA A 63 -26.02 19.89 0.68
C ALA A 63 -25.34 21.22 1.08
N PRO A 64 -25.72 21.87 2.20
CA PRO A 64 -25.18 23.17 2.58
C PRO A 64 -23.64 23.23 2.58
N ILE A 65 -23.00 22.13 3.01
CA ILE A 65 -21.55 21.99 3.03
C ILE A 65 -20.91 21.90 1.64
N GLU A 66 -21.62 21.35 0.64
CA GLU A 66 -21.13 21.29 -0.75
C GLU A 66 -21.14 22.66 -1.43
N GLY A 67 -21.98 23.59 -0.93
CA GLY A 67 -22.08 24.96 -1.42
C GLY A 67 -20.97 25.88 -0.93
N LEU A 68 -20.13 25.43 0.01
CA LEU A 68 -19.06 26.26 0.56
C LEU A 68 -17.97 26.55 -0.50
N PRO A 69 -17.28 27.70 -0.39
CA PRO A 69 -16.10 28.01 -1.19
C PRO A 69 -14.95 26.99 -0.96
N THR A 70 -14.06 26.86 -1.94
CA THR A 70 -12.96 25.87 -1.89
C THR A 70 -12.02 26.23 -0.74
N GLU A 71 -11.82 27.52 -0.55
CA GLU A 71 -10.95 28.17 0.43
C GLU A 71 -11.36 27.87 1.87
N ILE A 72 -12.63 27.53 2.10
CA ILE A 72 -13.14 27.11 3.42
C ILE A 72 -13.08 25.59 3.57
N LEU A 73 -13.38 24.85 2.50
CA LEU A 73 -13.37 23.39 2.52
C LEU A 73 -11.95 22.81 2.65
N GLU A 74 -10.95 23.43 2.02
CA GLU A 74 -9.56 22.97 2.08
C GLU A 74 -9.01 22.92 3.50
N PRO A 75 -9.03 24.01 4.30
CA PRO A 75 -8.61 23.97 5.70
C PRO A 75 -9.35 22.92 6.52
N ILE A 76 -10.67 22.77 6.32
CA ILE A 76 -11.46 21.76 7.03
C ILE A 76 -10.93 20.35 6.70
N ILE A 77 -10.66 20.05 5.43
CA ILE A 77 -10.12 18.76 5.01
C ILE A 77 -8.76 18.51 5.67
N PHE A 78 -7.83 19.45 5.56
CA PHE A 78 -6.48 19.30 6.11
C PHE A 78 -6.47 19.20 7.64
N MET A 79 -7.26 20.02 8.33
CA MET A 79 -7.36 20.00 9.79
C MET A 79 -8.04 18.73 10.29
N SER A 80 -9.05 18.22 9.57
CA SER A 80 -9.76 17.00 9.99
C SER A 80 -8.92 15.73 9.86
N GLN A 81 -7.91 15.72 8.98
CA GLN A 81 -7.12 14.54 8.62
C GLN A 81 -7.99 13.31 8.30
N ASN A 82 -9.20 13.53 7.79
CA ASN A 82 -10.20 12.48 7.60
C ASN A 82 -10.69 12.45 6.14
N LEU A 83 -10.20 11.47 5.39
CA LEU A 83 -10.56 11.29 3.98
C LEU A 83 -12.01 10.86 3.76
N ASN A 84 -12.73 10.44 4.81
CA ASN A 84 -14.15 10.12 4.69
C ASN A 84 -14.98 11.36 4.31
N PHE A 85 -14.51 12.56 4.65
CA PHE A 85 -15.15 13.79 4.21
C PHE A 85 -15.13 13.93 2.68
N LEU A 86 -13.97 13.70 2.04
CA LEU A 86 -13.84 13.70 0.59
C LEU A 86 -14.69 12.60 -0.09
N ARG A 87 -14.87 11.47 0.60
CA ARG A 87 -15.66 10.33 0.12
C ARG A 87 -17.17 10.49 0.34
N SER A 88 -17.58 11.39 1.23
CA SER A 88 -18.99 11.60 1.60
C SER A 88 -19.82 12.20 0.46
N SER A 89 -19.18 12.94 -0.45
CA SER A 89 -19.83 13.58 -1.59
C SER A 89 -18.95 13.50 -2.84
N LEU A 90 -19.55 13.01 -3.93
CA LEU A 90 -18.90 12.99 -5.25
C LEU A 90 -18.57 14.40 -5.76
N ARG A 91 -19.35 15.42 -5.38
CA ARG A 91 -19.11 16.81 -5.78
C ARG A 91 -17.87 17.36 -5.09
N ILE A 92 -17.77 17.14 -3.78
CA ILE A 92 -16.59 17.51 -3.00
C ILE A 92 -15.36 16.74 -3.53
N GLY A 93 -15.46 15.42 -3.68
CA GLY A 93 -14.37 14.59 -4.21
C GLY A 93 -13.89 15.03 -5.59
N TYR A 94 -14.81 15.39 -6.50
CA TYR A 94 -14.46 15.90 -7.83
C TYR A 94 -13.80 17.29 -7.78
N ARG A 95 -14.27 18.18 -6.89
CA ARG A 95 -13.65 19.50 -6.69
C ARG A 95 -12.20 19.40 -6.23
N PHE A 96 -11.90 18.39 -5.42
CA PHE A 96 -10.59 18.10 -4.84
C PHE A 96 -9.79 17.02 -5.56
N SER A 97 -10.15 16.68 -6.80
CA SER A 97 -9.43 15.67 -7.58
C SER A 97 -8.23 16.24 -8.35
N SER A 98 -7.78 17.46 -8.05
CA SER A 98 -6.62 18.05 -8.73
C SER A 98 -5.35 17.40 -8.22
N ALA A 99 -4.39 17.13 -9.12
CA ALA A 99 -3.12 16.52 -8.74
C ALA A 99 -2.41 17.35 -7.66
N SER A 100 -2.42 18.68 -7.78
CA SER A 100 -1.82 19.55 -6.78
C SER A 100 -2.44 19.38 -5.39
N PHE A 101 -3.77 19.32 -5.29
CA PHE A 101 -4.43 19.12 -3.99
C PHE A 101 -4.11 17.75 -3.40
N LEU A 102 -4.15 16.69 -4.21
CA LEU A 102 -3.82 15.33 -3.77
C LEU A 102 -2.35 15.22 -3.32
N THR A 103 -1.44 15.90 -4.02
CA THR A 103 -0.03 16.00 -3.62
C THR A 103 0.12 16.72 -2.29
N GLU A 104 -0.57 17.85 -2.07
CA GLU A 104 -0.59 18.52 -0.75
C GLU A 104 -1.17 17.63 0.34
N LEU A 105 -2.21 16.84 0.05
CA LEU A 105 -2.81 15.90 0.98
C LEU A 105 -1.82 14.81 1.41
N CYS A 106 -1.04 14.28 0.47
CA CYS A 106 0.08 13.38 0.78
C CYS A 106 1.12 14.09 1.64
N ILE A 107 1.53 15.32 1.30
CA ILE A 107 2.46 16.10 2.12
C ILE A 107 1.92 16.22 3.54
N THR A 108 0.66 16.61 3.74
CA THR A 108 0.09 16.73 5.10
C THR A 108 0.09 15.40 5.86
N ALA A 109 -0.14 14.28 5.19
CA ALA A 109 -0.18 12.97 5.83
C ALA A 109 1.20 12.47 6.29
N PHE A 110 2.22 12.70 5.48
CA PHE A 110 3.55 12.12 5.69
C PHE A 110 4.61 13.12 6.19
N ALA A 111 4.40 14.43 6.01
CA ALA A 111 5.34 15.47 6.40
C ALA A 111 5.78 15.40 7.88
N PRO A 112 4.92 15.07 8.86
CA PRO A 112 5.39 14.93 10.24
C PRO A 112 6.45 13.84 10.39
N THR A 113 6.30 12.71 9.68
CA THR A 113 7.31 11.64 9.67
C THR A 113 8.56 12.09 8.92
N TRP A 114 8.38 12.68 7.73
CA TRP A 114 9.50 13.16 6.91
C TRP A 114 10.33 14.24 7.60
N ALA A 115 9.70 15.14 8.35
CA ALA A 115 10.36 16.22 9.09
C ALA A 115 11.45 15.73 10.02
N MET A 116 11.29 14.53 10.58
CA MET A 116 12.31 13.94 11.44
C MET A 116 13.19 12.96 10.67
N TRP A 117 12.61 12.16 9.78
CA TRP A 117 13.24 10.92 9.33
C TRP A 117 13.58 10.84 7.84
N PHE A 118 13.16 11.82 7.02
CA PHE A 118 13.34 11.73 5.58
C PHE A 118 14.81 11.58 5.18
N GLY A 119 15.11 10.57 4.35
CA GLY A 119 16.45 10.28 3.86
C GLY A 119 17.35 9.48 4.80
N TYR A 120 16.95 9.22 6.04
CA TYR A 120 17.76 8.40 6.95
C TYR A 120 17.51 6.92 6.75
N HIS A 121 18.61 6.17 6.73
CA HIS A 121 18.54 4.71 6.69
C HIS A 121 18.30 4.11 8.07
N GLN A 122 17.61 2.97 8.16
CA GLN A 122 17.45 2.26 9.44
C GLN A 122 18.80 1.86 10.05
N ASP A 123 19.75 1.46 9.22
CA ASP A 123 21.09 1.05 9.64
C ASP A 123 21.97 2.20 10.14
N GLU A 124 21.62 3.45 9.78
CA GLU A 124 22.28 4.65 10.30
C GLU A 124 21.85 4.96 11.75
N ILE A 125 20.78 4.32 12.21
CA ILE A 125 20.31 4.44 13.59
C ILE A 125 21.04 3.39 14.41
N HIS A 126 21.95 3.86 15.26
CA HIS A 126 22.74 2.99 16.14
C HIS A 126 21.81 2.04 16.94
N PRO A 127 22.18 0.76 17.16
CA PRO A 127 21.33 -0.22 17.87
C PRO A 127 20.82 0.27 19.24
N ASP A 128 21.66 0.98 19.99
CA ASP A 128 21.28 1.58 21.28
C ASP A 128 20.14 2.61 21.17
N HIS A 129 19.88 3.11 19.96
CA HIS A 129 18.84 4.08 19.62
C HIS A 129 17.67 3.45 18.87
N ALA A 130 17.56 2.12 18.82
CA ALA A 130 16.43 1.45 18.19
C ALA A 130 15.09 1.80 18.84
N TYR A 131 15.10 2.27 20.10
CA TYR A 131 13.91 2.84 20.74
C TYR A 131 13.38 4.09 20.03
N LEU A 132 14.17 4.81 19.22
CA LEU A 132 13.68 5.94 18.44
C LEU A 132 12.73 5.50 17.31
N LEU A 133 12.81 4.23 16.90
CA LEU A 133 11.89 3.60 15.97
C LEU A 133 10.62 3.07 16.65
N ASP A 134 10.47 3.28 17.97
CA ASP A 134 9.23 3.00 18.68
C ASP A 134 8.07 3.73 17.98
N PRO A 135 7.00 3.02 17.59
CA PRO A 135 5.85 3.62 16.93
C PRO A 135 5.25 4.82 17.69
N THR A 136 5.42 4.88 19.01
CA THR A 136 4.94 5.99 19.85
C THR A 136 5.78 7.27 19.72
N ARG A 137 7.03 7.16 19.27
CA ARG A 137 7.98 8.27 19.13
C ARG A 137 8.09 8.79 17.70
N VAL A 138 7.84 7.93 16.72
CA VAL A 138 7.82 8.35 15.31
C VAL A 138 6.62 9.27 15.07
N GLN A 139 6.90 10.52 14.71
CA GLN A 139 5.87 11.53 14.42
C GLN A 139 5.02 11.14 13.21
N GLY A 140 3.74 11.49 13.25
CA GLY A 140 2.78 11.25 12.18
C GLY A 140 1.51 10.57 12.65
N ASN A 141 0.47 10.65 11.81
CA ASN A 141 -0.80 9.99 12.07
C ASN A 141 -0.88 8.71 11.22
N PRO A 142 -0.69 7.51 11.80
CA PRO A 142 -0.73 6.25 11.05
C PRO A 142 -2.05 6.02 10.33
N ASP A 143 -3.18 6.36 10.95
CA ASP A 143 -4.50 6.15 10.37
C ASP A 143 -4.68 7.02 9.12
N PHE A 144 -4.17 8.26 9.17
CA PHE A 144 -4.24 9.16 8.03
C PHE A 144 -3.32 8.71 6.89
N GLN A 145 -2.08 8.29 7.19
CA GLN A 145 -1.16 7.69 6.20
C GLN A 145 -1.77 6.45 5.55
N SER A 146 -2.35 5.55 6.36
CA SER A 146 -3.04 4.34 5.91
C SER A 146 -4.23 4.68 5.00
N ALA A 147 -5.02 5.68 5.36
CA ALA A 147 -6.17 6.13 4.59
C ALA A 147 -5.75 6.71 3.23
N VAL A 148 -4.65 7.46 3.17
CA VAL A 148 -4.08 7.99 1.92
C VAL A 148 -3.64 6.84 1.03
N LEU A 149 -2.84 5.90 1.54
CA LEU A 149 -2.41 4.72 0.78
C LEU A 149 -3.60 3.88 0.28
N ALA A 150 -4.69 3.82 1.05
CA ALA A 150 -5.88 3.06 0.67
C ALA A 150 -6.64 3.69 -0.51
N CYS A 151 -6.42 4.96 -0.82
CA CYS A 151 -7.07 5.62 -1.94
C CYS A 151 -6.58 5.08 -3.29
N SER A 152 -7.49 4.93 -4.26
CA SER A 152 -7.16 4.48 -5.62
C SER A 152 -6.42 5.51 -6.45
N TRP A 153 -6.51 6.80 -6.06
CA TRP A 153 -5.75 7.88 -6.70
C TRP A 153 -4.31 7.95 -6.20
N ALA A 154 -3.97 7.30 -5.09
CA ALA A 154 -2.61 7.29 -4.56
C ALA A 154 -1.73 6.42 -5.47
N SER A 155 -1.05 7.08 -6.40
CA SER A 155 -0.06 6.51 -7.31
C SER A 155 1.35 6.83 -6.83
N THR A 156 2.32 6.04 -7.29
CA THR A 156 3.74 6.31 -7.08
C THR A 156 4.12 7.71 -7.56
N SER A 157 3.56 8.17 -8.69
CA SER A 157 3.85 9.53 -9.20
C SER A 157 3.44 10.64 -8.23
N ILE A 158 2.25 10.54 -7.61
CA ILE A 158 1.75 11.54 -6.65
C ILE A 158 2.56 11.48 -5.34
N LEU A 159 2.89 10.27 -4.88
CA LEU A 159 3.70 10.08 -3.67
C LEU A 159 5.11 10.67 -3.83
N LEU A 160 5.78 10.39 -4.96
CA LEU A 160 7.10 10.93 -5.24
C LEU A 160 7.09 12.44 -5.48
N GLU A 161 6.05 12.97 -6.15
CA GLU A 161 5.88 14.42 -6.29
C GLU A 161 5.70 15.09 -4.91
N ALA A 162 4.94 14.46 -4.01
CA ALA A 162 4.74 14.95 -2.66
C ALA A 162 6.06 15.00 -1.87
N GLN A 163 6.85 13.92 -1.91
CA GLN A 163 8.17 13.88 -1.28
C GLN A 163 9.10 14.94 -1.88
N GLN A 164 9.14 15.08 -3.21
CA GLN A 164 9.97 16.07 -3.89
C GLN A 164 9.59 17.51 -3.53
N ARG A 165 8.28 17.82 -3.47
CA ARG A 165 7.79 19.15 -3.06
C ARG A 165 8.11 19.41 -1.59
N TRP A 166 7.91 18.43 -0.71
CA TRP A 166 8.24 18.54 0.70
C TRP A 166 9.74 18.82 0.90
N TYR A 167 10.60 18.05 0.24
CA TYR A 167 12.06 18.21 0.28
C TYR A 167 12.50 19.63 -0.13
N ARG A 168 11.94 20.16 -1.24
CA ARG A 168 12.25 21.53 -1.70
C ARG A 168 11.80 22.60 -0.72
N ARG A 169 10.68 22.41 -0.03
CA ARG A 169 10.16 23.38 0.97
C ARG A 169 10.97 23.41 2.26
N HIS A 170 11.49 22.27 2.68
CA HIS A 170 12.18 22.13 3.97
C HIS A 170 13.71 22.19 3.86
N GLY A 171 14.25 22.25 2.63
CA GLY A 171 15.65 22.55 2.38
C GLY A 171 16.61 21.38 2.58
N GLY A 172 16.12 20.13 2.67
CA GLY A 172 17.01 18.99 2.87
C GLY A 172 16.33 17.76 3.50
N PRO A 173 17.14 16.83 4.05
CA PRO A 173 16.67 15.67 4.79
C PRO A 173 15.92 16.06 6.08
N GLY A 174 15.38 15.04 6.75
CA GLY A 174 14.80 15.20 8.08
C GLY A 174 15.79 15.76 9.11
N ARG A 175 15.27 16.14 10.28
CA ARG A 175 16.02 16.80 11.36
C ARG A 175 16.49 15.85 12.45
N LEU A 176 16.60 14.55 12.18
CA LEU A 176 17.03 13.55 13.17
C LEU A 176 18.33 13.97 13.87
N TRP A 177 19.29 14.49 13.12
CA TRP A 177 20.56 14.92 13.69
C TRP A 177 20.47 16.17 14.57
N GLU A 178 19.65 17.15 14.20
CA GLU A 178 19.38 18.31 15.07
C GLU A 178 18.81 17.83 16.41
N TYR A 179 17.84 16.90 16.34
CA TYR A 179 17.23 16.30 17.53
C TYR A 179 18.24 15.57 18.41
N VAL A 180 19.11 14.73 17.82
CA VAL A 180 20.09 13.95 18.58
C VAL A 180 21.19 14.83 19.19
N VAL A 181 21.63 15.88 18.49
CA VAL A 181 22.63 16.82 19.00
C VAL A 181 22.10 17.59 20.22
N ASP A 182 20.82 17.99 20.18
CA ASP A 182 20.19 18.75 21.26
C ASP A 182 19.87 17.90 22.51
N HIS A 183 19.94 16.57 22.41
CA HIS A 183 19.70 15.63 23.51
C HIS A 183 20.99 14.85 23.82
N PRO A 184 21.92 15.42 24.62
CA PRO A 184 23.26 14.87 24.84
C PRO A 184 23.30 13.48 25.47
N GLU A 185 22.19 13.02 26.06
CA GLU A 185 21.95 11.63 26.48
C GLU A 185 21.88 10.62 25.32
N HIS A 186 21.80 11.08 24.07
CA HIS A 186 21.60 10.29 22.86
C HIS A 186 22.73 10.43 21.84
N ARG A 187 23.94 10.86 22.27
CA ARG A 187 25.09 11.10 21.38
C ARG A 187 25.33 9.94 20.41
N LEU A 188 24.84 10.10 19.19
CA LEU A 188 25.35 9.42 18.03
C LEU A 188 26.77 9.97 17.77
N GLY A 189 27.72 9.11 17.37
CA GLY A 189 28.90 9.60 16.66
C GLY A 189 28.44 10.21 15.33
N PRO A 190 29.09 11.28 14.82
CA PRO A 190 28.74 11.80 13.49
C PRO A 190 28.74 10.65 12.47
N PRO A 191 27.80 10.64 11.52
CA PRO A 191 27.69 9.52 10.59
C PRO A 191 28.98 9.49 9.77
N GLU A 192 29.61 8.31 9.66
CA GLU A 192 30.88 8.14 8.92
C GLU A 192 30.75 8.52 7.44
N THR A 193 29.52 8.55 6.92
CA THR A 193 29.21 9.09 5.60
C THR A 193 28.18 10.22 5.72
N PRO A 194 28.50 11.44 5.27
CA PRO A 194 27.51 12.49 5.19
C PRO A 194 26.43 12.08 4.20
N PHE A 195 25.17 12.14 4.66
CA PHE A 195 23.98 12.01 3.84
C PHE A 195 24.17 12.78 2.52
N ARG A 196 24.03 12.09 1.39
CA ARG A 196 24.10 12.75 0.07
C ARG A 196 22.78 13.47 -0.18
N PRO A 197 22.74 14.81 -0.23
CA PRO A 197 21.53 15.53 -0.56
C PRO A 197 21.16 15.18 -1.99
N THR A 198 20.21 14.25 -2.14
CA THR A 198 19.73 13.90 -3.46
C THR A 198 18.74 14.98 -3.86
N THR A 199 19.11 15.80 -4.84
CA THR A 199 18.29 16.92 -5.30
C THR A 199 17.01 16.47 -6.00
N ASP A 200 16.97 15.22 -6.48
CA ASP A 200 15.85 14.60 -7.19
C ASP A 200 15.40 13.27 -6.54
N VAL A 201 14.34 13.34 -5.74
CA VAL A 201 13.72 12.19 -5.05
C VAL A 201 13.19 11.16 -6.06
N THR A 202 12.69 11.61 -7.21
CA THR A 202 12.13 10.72 -8.23
C THR A 202 13.22 9.92 -8.91
N ALA A 203 14.33 10.57 -9.25
CA ALA A 203 15.48 9.90 -9.85
C ALA A 203 16.10 8.86 -8.90
N LEU A 204 16.19 9.18 -7.61
CA LEU A 204 16.64 8.23 -6.58
C LEU A 204 15.72 7.03 -6.48
N PHE A 205 14.40 7.27 -6.41
CA PHE A 205 13.42 6.20 -6.40
C PHE A 205 13.55 5.28 -7.61
N GLU A 206 13.64 5.86 -8.81
CA GLU A 206 13.73 5.07 -10.03
C GLU A 206 15.03 4.27 -10.08
N LYS A 207 16.16 4.84 -9.66
CA LYS A 207 17.42 4.12 -9.53
C LYS A 207 17.27 2.91 -8.60
N ASP A 208 16.75 3.12 -7.40
CA ASP A 208 16.61 2.06 -6.39
C ASP A 208 15.59 1.01 -6.84
N TRP A 209 14.52 1.42 -7.53
CA TRP A 209 13.55 0.50 -8.13
C TRP A 209 14.17 -0.37 -9.23
N GLN A 210 14.99 0.20 -10.11
CA GLN A 210 15.68 -0.54 -11.15
C GLN A 210 16.75 -1.46 -10.58
N ASP A 211 17.49 -1.01 -9.57
CA ASP A 211 18.45 -1.83 -8.84
C ASP A 211 17.73 -2.98 -8.12
N PHE A 212 16.60 -2.73 -7.46
CA PHE A 212 15.77 -3.78 -6.85
C PHE A 212 15.33 -4.81 -7.87
N LYS A 213 14.74 -4.39 -9.01
CA LYS A 213 14.33 -5.32 -10.07
C LYS A 213 15.49 -6.15 -10.63
N ARG A 214 16.65 -5.52 -10.86
CA ARG A 214 17.85 -6.22 -11.34
C ARG A 214 18.28 -7.29 -10.34
N ARG A 215 18.35 -6.92 -9.06
CA ARG A 215 18.70 -7.86 -8.00
C ARG A 215 17.64 -8.95 -7.81
N CYS A 216 16.36 -8.69 -8.06
CA CYS A 216 15.32 -9.73 -8.08
C CYS A 216 15.66 -10.79 -9.12
N VAL A 217 15.98 -10.38 -10.35
CA VAL A 217 16.38 -11.32 -11.41
C VAL A 217 17.64 -12.08 -11.01
N ASP A 218 18.69 -11.38 -10.55
CA ASP A 218 19.94 -12.02 -10.12
C ASP A 218 19.74 -13.00 -8.94
N PHE A 219 18.82 -12.68 -8.02
CA PHE A 219 18.48 -13.52 -6.87
C PHE A 219 17.95 -14.88 -7.32
N PHE A 220 17.13 -14.90 -8.38
CA PHE A 220 16.49 -16.11 -8.91
C PHE A 220 17.26 -16.79 -10.05
N SER A 221 18.10 -16.07 -10.81
CA SER A 221 18.93 -16.68 -11.86
C SER A 221 20.09 -17.50 -11.29
N ARG A 222 20.58 -17.17 -10.09
CA ARG A 222 21.71 -17.87 -9.44
C ARG A 222 21.34 -19.18 -8.73
N THR A 223 20.05 -19.49 -8.62
CA THR A 223 19.56 -20.72 -7.97
C THR A 223 19.28 -21.86 -8.93
N ASN A 224 19.72 -21.75 -10.20
CA ASN A 224 19.80 -22.88 -11.12
C ASN A 224 21.16 -23.57 -10.92
N PRO A 225 21.28 -24.67 -10.15
CA PRO A 225 22.51 -25.44 -10.13
C PRO A 225 22.63 -26.10 -11.50
N VAL A 226 23.51 -25.57 -12.35
CA VAL A 226 23.79 -26.18 -13.67
C VAL A 226 24.33 -27.60 -13.50
N ASP A 227 24.90 -27.96 -12.34
CA ASP A 227 25.53 -29.27 -12.15
C ASP A 227 25.38 -29.82 -10.72
N GLY A 228 24.25 -30.48 -10.41
CA GLY A 228 24.14 -31.50 -9.34
C GLY A 228 24.64 -31.18 -7.92
N ALA A 229 25.03 -29.94 -7.63
CA ALA A 229 25.65 -29.56 -6.38
C ALA A 229 24.55 -29.39 -5.31
N PRO A 230 24.75 -29.95 -4.11
CA PRO A 230 23.75 -29.89 -3.07
C PRO A 230 23.42 -28.43 -2.71
N ILE A 231 22.12 -28.13 -2.71
CA ILE A 231 21.49 -26.84 -2.37
C ILE A 231 21.89 -26.33 -0.96
N ALA A 232 22.46 -27.20 -0.13
CA ALA A 232 22.87 -26.95 1.25
C ALA A 232 24.01 -25.93 1.45
N GLY A 233 24.58 -25.35 0.39
CA GLY A 233 25.77 -24.50 0.45
C GLY A 233 25.58 -23.01 0.15
N LEU A 234 24.38 -22.54 -0.24
CA LEU A 234 24.14 -21.13 -0.55
C LEU A 234 24.08 -20.29 0.74
N ARG A 235 25.24 -20.07 1.36
CA ARG A 235 25.43 -18.99 2.34
C ARG A 235 24.96 -17.70 1.68
N LEU A 236 24.10 -16.98 2.38
CA LEU A 236 23.66 -15.64 1.99
C LEU A 236 24.93 -14.82 1.73
N THR A 237 25.11 -14.37 0.50
CA THR A 237 26.06 -13.28 0.28
C THR A 237 25.46 -12.05 0.98
N PRO A 238 26.27 -11.12 1.51
CA PRO A 238 25.79 -9.87 2.09
C PRO A 238 24.83 -9.10 1.15
N ALA A 239 24.98 -9.32 -0.16
CA ALA A 239 24.08 -8.78 -1.19
C ALA A 239 22.63 -9.31 -1.11
N ARG A 240 22.40 -10.50 -0.55
CA ARG A 240 21.07 -11.08 -0.33
C ARG A 240 20.38 -10.53 0.92
N GLU A 241 21.13 -10.24 1.99
CA GLU A 241 20.59 -9.61 3.20
C GLU A 241 20.16 -8.15 2.94
N SER A 242 21.01 -7.38 2.25
CA SER A 242 20.69 -5.99 1.82
C SER A 242 19.44 -5.87 0.94
N LEU A 243 18.94 -6.97 0.36
CA LEU A 243 17.72 -6.95 -0.45
C LEU A 243 16.44 -6.98 0.40
N LEU A 244 16.56 -7.38 1.67
CA LEU A 244 15.46 -7.76 2.56
C LEU A 244 15.24 -6.80 3.72
N ASP A 245 16.20 -5.92 4.03
CA ASP A 245 16.05 -4.93 5.09
C ASP A 245 15.30 -3.69 4.60
N ALA A 246 14.59 -2.97 5.49
CA ALA A 246 14.00 -1.69 5.08
C ALA A 246 15.10 -0.64 5.02
N ASP A 247 15.12 0.08 3.90
CA ASP A 247 16.20 1.02 3.68
C ASP A 247 15.98 2.29 4.49
N PHE A 248 14.76 2.86 4.55
CA PHE A 248 14.51 4.18 5.12
C PHE A 248 13.42 4.20 6.19
N VAL A 249 13.34 5.29 6.96
CA VAL A 249 12.30 5.56 7.97
C VAL A 249 11.33 6.65 7.48
N GLU A 250 10.77 6.48 6.29
CA GLU A 250 9.90 7.51 5.68
C GLU A 250 8.41 7.32 5.98
N LEU A 251 8.04 6.25 6.68
CA LEU A 251 6.69 5.90 7.10
C LEU A 251 6.60 5.69 8.60
N GLN A 252 5.46 6.07 9.17
CA GLN A 252 5.19 5.78 10.57
C GLN A 252 5.00 4.24 10.73
N PRO A 253 5.66 3.57 11.70
CA PRO A 253 5.70 2.10 11.80
C PRO A 253 4.34 1.41 11.94
N SER A 254 3.36 2.06 12.57
CA SER A 254 1.96 1.63 12.72
C SER A 254 1.07 1.97 11.50
N THR A 255 1.65 2.43 10.39
CA THR A 255 0.89 2.63 9.14
C THR A 255 0.45 1.29 8.57
N THR A 256 -0.86 1.10 8.49
CA THR A 256 -1.48 -0.11 7.95
C THR A 256 -1.40 -0.11 6.42
N ILE A 257 -0.80 -1.16 5.86
CA ILE A 257 -0.72 -1.36 4.42
C ILE A 257 -2.12 -1.73 3.89
N PRO A 258 -2.67 -0.97 2.92
CA PRO A 258 -4.00 -1.27 2.39
C PRO A 258 -4.10 -2.68 1.82
N LYS A 259 -5.20 -3.38 2.14
CA LYS A 259 -5.50 -4.73 1.65
C LYS A 259 -5.34 -4.90 0.14
N ARG A 260 -5.68 -3.86 -0.66
CA ARG A 260 -5.54 -3.90 -2.12
C ARG A 260 -4.09 -4.10 -2.58
N LEU A 261 -3.11 -3.62 -1.81
CA LEU A 261 -1.69 -3.76 -2.11
C LEU A 261 -1.12 -5.13 -1.71
N ILE A 262 -1.80 -5.85 -0.81
CA ILE A 262 -1.38 -7.17 -0.31
C ILE A 262 -2.11 -8.30 -1.04
N VAL A 263 -3.39 -8.12 -1.35
CA VAL A 263 -4.25 -9.15 -1.96
C VAL A 263 -4.36 -8.96 -3.47
N GLY A 264 -4.10 -7.77 -4.00
CA GLY A 264 -4.32 -7.43 -5.40
C GLY A 264 -5.77 -6.98 -5.69
N PRO A 265 -6.14 -6.83 -6.98
CA PRO A 265 -5.38 -7.26 -8.17
C PRO A 265 -4.04 -6.54 -8.31
N PHE A 266 -3.02 -7.26 -8.80
CA PHE A 266 -1.67 -6.73 -8.94
C PHE A 266 -1.38 -6.23 -10.35
N ASN A 267 -0.60 -5.15 -10.40
CA ASN A 267 0.02 -4.62 -11.61
C ASN A 267 1.35 -3.94 -11.21
N TRP A 268 2.11 -3.48 -12.20
CA TRP A 268 3.39 -2.80 -11.95
C TRP A 268 3.27 -1.56 -11.07
N GLU A 269 2.16 -0.83 -11.13
CA GLU A 269 1.90 0.32 -10.25
C GLU A 269 1.74 -0.12 -8.78
N THR A 270 1.00 -1.21 -8.55
CA THR A 270 0.83 -1.80 -7.22
C THR A 270 2.17 -2.26 -6.65
N ALA A 271 3.03 -2.87 -7.47
CA ALA A 271 4.38 -3.26 -7.08
C ALA A 271 5.26 -2.06 -6.74
N ARG A 272 5.18 -0.96 -7.51
CA ARG A 272 5.91 0.28 -7.21
C ARG A 272 5.46 0.94 -5.91
N ILE A 273 4.15 0.98 -5.63
CA ILE A 273 3.64 1.48 -4.35
C ILE A 273 4.08 0.58 -3.20
N LEU A 274 4.00 -0.75 -3.36
CA LEU A 274 4.42 -1.69 -2.33
C LEU A 274 5.94 -1.59 -2.07
N PHE A 275 6.74 -1.38 -3.11
CA PHE A 275 8.17 -1.08 -2.98
C PHE A 275 8.41 0.24 -2.27
N TRP A 276 7.68 1.31 -2.62
CA TRP A 276 7.76 2.60 -1.91
C TRP A 276 7.44 2.44 -0.42
N VAL A 277 6.38 1.68 -0.08
CA VAL A 277 6.00 1.37 1.30
C VAL A 277 7.09 0.56 2.01
N SER A 278 7.57 -0.51 1.40
CA SER A 278 8.58 -1.38 1.98
C SER A 278 9.91 -0.66 2.18
N ARG A 279 10.30 0.18 1.21
CA ARG A 279 11.49 1.02 1.26
C ARG A 279 11.40 2.03 2.39
N GLY A 280 10.24 2.65 2.59
CA GLY A 280 10.01 3.65 3.64
C GLY A 280 9.85 3.07 5.05
N GLY A 281 10.09 1.77 5.25
CA GLY A 281 10.00 1.15 6.58
C GLY A 281 8.64 0.55 6.92
N GLY A 282 7.71 0.47 5.96
CA GLY A 282 6.43 -0.18 6.15
C GLY A 282 6.57 -1.65 6.53
N ARG A 283 5.67 -2.12 7.41
CA ARG A 283 5.61 -3.51 7.91
C ARG A 283 4.17 -4.01 7.89
N LEU A 284 4.00 -5.32 7.82
CA LEU A 284 2.70 -5.93 8.09
C LEU A 284 2.41 -5.89 9.58
N LEU A 285 1.34 -5.19 9.94
CA LEU A 285 0.80 -5.15 11.30
C LEU A 285 -0.07 -6.36 11.60
N HIS A 286 -0.37 -6.59 12.89
CA HIS A 286 -1.23 -7.66 13.40
C HIS A 286 -2.60 -7.80 12.70
N GLY A 287 -3.14 -6.72 12.12
CA GLY A 287 -4.38 -6.76 11.32
C GLY A 287 -4.26 -7.49 9.98
N HIS A 288 -3.04 -7.74 9.48
CA HIS A 288 -2.76 -8.47 8.26
C HIS A 288 -2.59 -9.95 8.58
N THR A 289 -3.70 -10.67 8.58
CA THR A 289 -3.67 -12.10 8.91
C THR A 289 -2.97 -12.91 7.82
N TRP A 290 -2.50 -14.11 8.17
CA TRP A 290 -1.88 -15.03 7.21
C TRP A 290 -2.84 -15.36 6.06
N GLU A 291 -4.17 -15.38 6.29
CA GLU A 291 -5.16 -15.62 5.24
C GLU A 291 -5.11 -14.52 4.17
N MET A 292 -4.82 -13.29 4.57
CA MET A 292 -4.71 -12.16 3.65
C MET A 292 -3.47 -12.29 2.79
N THR A 293 -2.31 -12.54 3.40
CA THR A 293 -1.04 -12.68 2.67
C THR A 293 -1.02 -13.96 1.83
N TRP A 294 -1.66 -15.04 2.27
CA TRP A 294 -1.86 -16.25 1.47
C TRP A 294 -2.71 -15.99 0.23
N ARG A 295 -3.82 -15.24 0.33
CA ARG A 295 -4.61 -14.85 -0.85
C ARG A 295 -3.80 -13.99 -1.82
N GLY A 296 -2.97 -13.08 -1.29
CA GLY A 296 -2.01 -12.31 -2.09
C GLY A 296 -1.05 -13.21 -2.85
N TYR A 297 -0.43 -14.16 -2.14
CA TYR A 297 0.45 -15.16 -2.74
C TYR A 297 -0.25 -16.00 -3.82
N ASP A 298 -1.46 -16.50 -3.55
CA ASP A 298 -2.24 -17.27 -4.52
C ASP A 298 -2.46 -16.46 -5.81
N HIS A 299 -2.85 -15.18 -5.70
CA HIS A 299 -2.95 -14.31 -6.87
C HIS A 299 -1.59 -14.07 -7.56
N ILE A 300 -0.50 -13.89 -6.82
CA ILE A 300 0.86 -13.74 -7.37
C ILE A 300 1.26 -14.96 -8.19
N THR A 301 1.02 -16.17 -7.68
CA THR A 301 1.37 -17.41 -8.38
C THR A 301 0.56 -17.67 -9.65
N ASN A 302 -0.58 -17.00 -9.78
CA ASN A 302 -1.47 -17.06 -10.94
C ASN A 302 -1.28 -15.88 -11.91
N LEU A 303 -0.30 -14.99 -11.67
CA LEU A 303 -0.02 -13.88 -12.59
C LEU A 303 0.55 -14.38 -13.93
N ALA A 304 0.11 -13.75 -15.01
CA ALA A 304 0.63 -14.02 -16.35
C ALA A 304 2.07 -13.50 -16.56
N ASP A 305 2.45 -12.45 -15.82
CA ASP A 305 3.78 -11.84 -15.86
C ASP A 305 4.66 -12.43 -14.73
N PRO A 306 5.62 -13.31 -15.07
CA PRO A 306 6.48 -13.95 -14.06
C PRO A 306 7.44 -12.97 -13.40
N GLN A 307 7.87 -11.90 -14.08
CA GLN A 307 8.76 -10.90 -13.48
C GLN A 307 8.03 -10.09 -12.42
N LEU A 308 6.80 -9.68 -12.72
CA LEU A 308 5.94 -9.03 -11.73
C LEU A 308 5.68 -9.95 -10.53
N ALA A 309 5.43 -11.24 -10.78
CA ALA A 309 5.20 -12.21 -9.71
C ALA A 309 6.41 -12.36 -8.77
N LEU A 310 7.62 -12.47 -9.33
CA LEU A 310 8.87 -12.52 -8.58
C LEU A 310 9.09 -11.27 -7.72
N VAL A 311 8.91 -10.09 -8.32
CA VAL A 311 9.02 -8.79 -7.64
C VAL A 311 8.04 -8.71 -6.45
N LEU A 312 6.78 -9.09 -6.66
CA LEU A 312 5.76 -9.05 -5.60
C LEU A 312 6.04 -10.08 -4.50
N ALA A 313 6.51 -11.27 -4.84
CA ALA A 313 6.89 -12.29 -3.86
C ALA A 313 8.01 -11.81 -2.94
N LEU A 314 9.04 -11.17 -3.51
CA LEU A 314 10.12 -10.56 -2.73
C LEU A 314 9.64 -9.39 -1.88
N LEU A 315 8.75 -8.55 -2.40
CA LEU A 315 8.16 -7.47 -1.60
C LEU A 315 7.34 -8.01 -0.43
N LEU A 316 6.53 -9.07 -0.62
CA LEU A 316 5.84 -9.72 0.49
C LEU A 316 6.81 -10.35 1.50
N HIS A 317 7.91 -10.92 1.02
CA HIS A 317 8.96 -11.43 1.90
C HIS A 317 9.61 -10.31 2.72
N ARG A 318 9.97 -9.19 2.09
CA ARG A 318 10.53 -7.98 2.75
C ARG A 318 9.58 -7.39 3.79
N LEU A 319 8.28 -7.54 3.57
CA LEU A 319 7.23 -7.18 4.53
C LEU A 319 6.98 -8.23 5.63
N ARG A 320 7.78 -9.31 5.67
CA ARG A 320 7.71 -10.44 6.61
C ARG A 320 6.39 -11.21 6.55
N ALA A 321 5.75 -11.25 5.37
CA ALA A 321 4.42 -11.84 5.19
C ALA A 321 4.33 -13.33 5.52
N PHE A 322 5.42 -14.06 5.34
CA PHE A 322 5.47 -15.52 5.43
C PHE A 322 5.78 -16.04 6.84
N GLU A 323 6.27 -15.19 7.75
CA GLU A 323 6.75 -15.63 9.06
C GLU A 323 5.62 -16.14 9.97
N HIS A 324 4.42 -15.60 9.79
CA HIS A 324 3.24 -15.99 10.56
C HIS A 324 2.41 -17.07 9.86
N TRP A 325 2.90 -17.66 8.77
CA TRP A 325 2.17 -18.69 8.06
C TRP A 325 2.16 -20.00 8.84
N PRO A 326 0.99 -20.65 8.97
CA PRO A 326 0.93 -22.03 9.43
C PRO A 326 1.80 -22.96 8.57
N ARG A 327 2.49 -23.91 9.21
CA ARG A 327 3.41 -24.84 8.52
C ARG A 327 2.78 -25.59 7.35
N PHE A 328 1.48 -25.90 7.42
CA PHE A 328 0.77 -26.58 6.34
C PHE A 328 0.64 -25.72 5.07
N LEU A 329 0.56 -24.39 5.20
CA LEU A 329 0.54 -23.50 4.05
C LEU A 329 1.92 -23.35 3.43
N ILE A 330 2.96 -23.28 4.26
CA ILE A 330 4.35 -23.31 3.79
C ILE A 330 4.57 -24.58 2.96
N ALA A 331 4.18 -25.75 3.49
CA ALA A 331 4.26 -27.01 2.77
C ALA A 331 3.45 -27.00 1.45
N ARG A 332 2.23 -26.45 1.46
CA ARG A 332 1.40 -26.30 0.26
C ARG A 332 2.02 -25.36 -0.78
N GLY A 333 2.58 -24.23 -0.34
CA GLY A 333 3.28 -23.28 -1.20
C GLY A 333 4.51 -23.92 -1.84
N LEU A 334 5.32 -24.66 -1.06
CA LEU A 334 6.45 -25.43 -1.55
C LEU A 334 6.02 -26.51 -2.57
N GLN A 335 4.91 -27.20 -2.33
CA GLN A 335 4.36 -28.16 -3.29
C GLN A 335 3.92 -27.48 -4.59
N HIS A 336 3.27 -26.31 -4.49
CA HIS A 336 2.84 -25.53 -5.64
C HIS A 336 4.05 -25.05 -6.47
N ALA A 337 5.04 -24.45 -5.83
CA ALA A 337 6.31 -24.07 -6.42
C ALA A 337 6.99 -25.27 -7.12
N SER A 338 7.11 -26.41 -6.43
CA SER A 338 7.67 -27.66 -6.98
C SER A 338 6.87 -28.20 -8.18
N SER A 339 5.56 -27.99 -8.21
CA SER A 339 4.73 -28.37 -9.35
C SER A 339 4.99 -27.46 -10.55
N GLN A 340 5.15 -26.15 -10.35
CA GLN A 340 5.47 -25.19 -11.41
C GLN A 340 6.84 -25.48 -12.03
N ILE A 341 7.84 -25.80 -11.21
CA ILE A 341 9.19 -26.19 -11.68
C ILE A 341 9.12 -27.44 -12.58
N ARG A 342 8.39 -28.47 -12.15
CA ARG A 342 8.34 -29.77 -12.87
C ARG A 342 7.52 -29.74 -14.15
N HIS A 343 6.42 -28.97 -14.18
CA HIS A 343 5.45 -29.04 -15.28
C HIS A 343 5.59 -27.88 -16.28
N SER A 344 6.32 -26.81 -15.95
CA SER A 344 6.53 -25.71 -16.88
C SER A 344 7.66 -26.02 -17.86
N GLN A 345 7.39 -25.84 -19.15
CA GLN A 345 8.42 -25.79 -20.20
C GLN A 345 9.03 -24.38 -20.35
N ARG A 346 8.43 -23.36 -19.72
CA ARG A 346 8.91 -21.98 -19.79
C ARG A 346 9.94 -21.72 -18.69
N PRO A 347 11.17 -21.28 -19.03
CA PRO A 347 12.23 -21.04 -18.05
C PRO A 347 11.82 -20.00 -17.00
N ALA A 348 11.12 -18.93 -17.39
CA ALA A 348 10.68 -17.89 -16.45
C ALA A 348 9.69 -18.39 -15.36
N ILE A 349 8.88 -19.42 -15.65
CA ILE A 349 7.97 -20.01 -14.66
C ILE A 349 8.74 -21.00 -13.77
N GLN A 350 9.77 -21.67 -14.30
CA GLN A 350 10.66 -22.48 -13.48
C GLN A 350 11.44 -21.61 -12.50
N GLU A 351 11.98 -20.47 -12.94
CA GLU A 351 12.63 -19.46 -12.09
C GLU A 351 11.68 -18.95 -11.00
N LEU A 352 10.41 -18.67 -11.34
CA LEU A 352 9.37 -18.32 -10.37
C LEU A 352 9.18 -19.43 -9.33
N GLY A 353 9.04 -20.69 -9.78
CA GLY A 353 8.88 -21.82 -8.88
C GLY A 353 10.08 -22.00 -7.94
N TRP A 354 11.31 -21.94 -8.46
CA TRP A 354 12.53 -22.00 -7.65
C TRP A 354 12.59 -20.88 -6.62
N GLY A 355 12.28 -19.66 -7.06
CA GLY A 355 12.28 -18.49 -6.21
C GLY A 355 11.30 -18.55 -5.05
N LEU A 356 10.06 -18.96 -5.34
CA LEU A 356 9.05 -19.14 -4.30
C LEU A 356 9.42 -20.28 -3.35
N SER A 357 10.08 -21.32 -3.84
CA SER A 357 10.55 -22.40 -2.98
C SER A 357 11.61 -21.92 -1.99
N GLU A 358 12.55 -21.09 -2.46
CA GLU A 358 13.60 -20.52 -1.59
C GLU A 358 13.01 -19.57 -0.55
N LEU A 359 12.07 -18.69 -0.94
CA LEU A 359 11.42 -17.76 0.00
C LEU A 359 10.57 -18.43 1.08
N LEU A 360 10.06 -19.64 0.82
CA LEU A 360 9.22 -20.39 1.73
C LEU A 360 9.98 -21.44 2.55
N ASP A 361 11.22 -21.79 2.20
CA ASP A 361 11.95 -22.84 2.90
C ASP A 361 12.30 -22.40 4.33
N PRO A 362 11.76 -23.03 5.39
CA PRO A 362 12.06 -22.65 6.77
C PRO A 362 13.51 -22.90 7.19
N ASN A 363 14.27 -23.69 6.42
CA ASN A 363 15.70 -23.96 6.66
C ASN A 363 16.63 -23.01 5.90
N SER A 364 16.09 -22.26 4.96
CA SER A 364 16.84 -21.15 4.39
C SER A 364 17.04 -20.11 5.52
N ASN A 365 18.28 -19.65 5.68
CA ASN A 365 18.74 -18.89 6.87
C ASN A 365 18.09 -17.50 7.05
N TYR A 366 16.89 -17.24 6.53
CA TYR A 366 16.19 -15.95 6.57
C TYR A 366 15.57 -15.60 7.93
N ARG A 367 15.84 -16.35 9.01
CA ARG A 367 15.47 -15.89 10.35
C ARG A 367 16.47 -14.83 10.80
N LEU A 368 16.27 -13.62 10.33
CA LEU A 368 16.84 -12.42 10.93
C LEU A 368 16.38 -12.38 12.40
N ILE A 369 17.35 -12.59 13.30
CA ILE A 369 17.43 -12.25 14.73
C ILE A 369 16.16 -12.48 15.59
N PRO A 370 16.24 -13.22 16.73
CA PRO A 370 15.09 -13.39 17.60
C PRO A 370 14.56 -12.05 18.12
N GLU A 371 13.25 -11.83 17.97
CA GLU A 371 12.43 -10.71 18.47
C GLU A 371 12.39 -10.56 20.01
N THR A 372 13.36 -11.12 20.75
CA THR A 372 13.39 -11.07 22.21
C THR A 372 13.81 -9.72 22.80
N ALA A 373 13.84 -8.64 22.02
CA ALA A 373 14.19 -7.30 22.51
C ALA A 373 13.07 -6.24 22.41
N PHE A 374 11.91 -6.53 21.77
CA PHE A 374 10.93 -5.46 21.48
C PHE A 374 9.54 -5.63 22.11
N PHE A 375 9.25 -6.72 22.84
CA PHE A 375 7.99 -6.86 23.58
C PHE A 375 8.22 -7.32 25.01
N SER A 376 8.63 -6.39 25.86
CA SER A 376 8.41 -6.46 27.31
C SER A 376 8.29 -5.04 27.84
N GLY A 377 7.05 -4.61 28.10
CA GLY A 377 6.68 -3.28 28.59
C GLY A 377 5.24 -2.96 28.29
#